data_AF-A0A9P0JJJ1-F1
#
_entry.id   AF-A0A9P0JJJ1-F1
#
_cell.length_a   1.000
_cell.length_b   1.000
_cell.length_c   1.000
_cell.angle_alpha   90.00
_cell.angle_beta   90.00
_cell.angle_gamma   90.00
#
_symmetry.space_group_name_H-M   'P 1'
#
loop_
_entity.id
_entity.type
_entity.pdbx_description
1 polymer ?
#
loop_
_entity_poly.entity_id
_entity_poly.type
_entity_poly.pdbx_seq_one_letter_code
_entity_poly.pdbx_strand_id
1 'polypeptide(L)'
;MDLGECPKIHDLALRADFEKAQQTKDYFYDLDAMEHLQAFIGDCDRRTESAKQRLAETQEELTAEVAVKANSVHELAEQIGQKLAKAEQLGEEGFVDESMKLMEEVDELRKKKLEAEQEYRNSMPASSYQQQKLRVCEVCSAYLGIHDNDRRLADHFGGKLHLGFIKIREKLAELEKNAEKRKEEKRKAGKDRDRDDDRYEGRRYREQYVGSRELDRRSRRHRSKSKDRKERERESRKSNRSRSRSRDRRSHSRHSSSSEKRRDRDRD
;
A
#
# COMPACT_ATOMS: atom_id res chain seq x y z
N MET A 1 -10.55 -11.99 15.76
CA MET A 1 -9.28 -11.28 15.96
C MET A 1 -9.10 -11.13 17.43
N ASP A 2 -8.09 -11.79 17.97
CA ASP A 2 -7.73 -11.60 19.37
C ASP A 2 -6.29 -11.07 19.37
N LEU A 3 -6.10 -9.87 19.91
CA LEU A 3 -4.78 -9.27 20.07
C LEU A 3 -4.11 -9.75 21.37
N GLY A 4 -4.81 -10.59 22.14
CA GLY A 4 -4.38 -11.04 23.45
C GLY A 4 -4.52 -9.95 24.51
N GLU A 5 -3.89 -10.18 25.66
CA GLU A 5 -3.83 -9.19 26.73
C GLU A 5 -3.02 -7.97 26.27
N CYS A 6 -3.54 -6.77 26.54
CA CYS A 6 -2.82 -5.55 26.18
C CYS A 6 -1.54 -5.44 27.02
N PRO A 7 -0.39 -5.12 26.39
CA PRO A 7 0.87 -4.93 27.13
C PRO A 7 0.88 -3.66 28.00
N LYS A 8 -0.11 -2.77 27.84
CA LYS A 8 -0.24 -1.52 28.59
C LYS A 8 -1.20 -1.69 29.77
N ILE A 9 -0.92 -0.97 30.85
CA ILE A 9 -1.76 -0.96 32.05
C ILE A 9 -2.98 -0.08 31.79
N HIS A 10 -4.17 -0.64 31.97
CA HIS A 10 -5.44 0.05 31.81
C HIS A 10 -6.18 0.09 33.15
N ASP A 11 -5.77 1.02 34.02
CA ASP A 11 -6.45 1.29 35.29
C ASP A 11 -7.38 2.51 35.14
N LEU A 12 -8.58 2.41 35.72
CA LEU A 12 -9.55 3.50 35.75
C LEU A 12 -9.04 4.70 36.55
N ALA A 13 -8.17 4.48 37.54
CA ALA A 13 -7.53 5.56 38.30
C ALA A 13 -6.71 6.48 37.38
N LEU A 14 -5.93 5.89 36.45
CA LEU A 14 -5.09 6.64 35.51
C LEU A 14 -5.92 7.48 34.53
N ARG A 15 -7.16 7.08 34.25
CA ARG A 15 -8.08 7.87 33.42
C ARG A 15 -8.50 9.17 34.11
N ALA A 16 -8.82 9.11 35.40
CA ALA A 16 -9.20 10.31 36.16
C ALA A 16 -8.03 11.30 36.27
N ASP A 17 -6.81 10.79 36.43
CA ASP A 17 -5.60 11.61 36.45
C ASP A 17 -5.29 12.20 35.06
N PHE A 18 -5.53 11.44 33.99
CA PHE A 18 -5.44 11.96 32.62
C PHE A 18 -6.43 13.11 32.38
N GLU A 19 -7.70 12.97 32.78
CA GLU A 19 -8.72 14.01 32.59
C GLU A 19 -8.35 15.31 33.34
N LYS A 20 -7.73 15.21 34.54
CA LYS A 20 -7.18 16.37 35.25
C LYS A 20 -5.96 16.96 34.55
N ALA A 21 -5.03 16.12 34.09
CA ALA A 21 -3.82 16.57 33.41
C ALA A 21 -4.14 17.25 32.07
N GLN A 22 -5.15 16.77 31.33
CA GLN A 22 -5.59 17.33 30.06
C GLN A 22 -6.12 18.77 30.21
N GLN A 23 -6.67 19.13 31.37
CA GLN A 23 -7.06 20.53 31.66
C GLN A 23 -5.85 21.46 31.80
N THR A 24 -4.71 20.93 32.27
CA THR A 24 -3.49 21.72 32.49
C THR A 24 -2.65 21.86 31.23
N LYS A 25 -2.56 20.80 30.41
CA LYS A 25 -1.72 20.77 29.22
C LYS A 25 -2.20 19.70 28.26
N ASP A 26 -2.26 20.04 26.97
CA ASP A 26 -2.55 19.06 25.93
C ASP A 26 -1.27 18.27 25.57
N TYR A 27 -1.34 16.96 25.76
CA TYR A 27 -0.26 16.01 25.48
C TYR A 27 -0.40 15.34 24.11
N PHE A 28 -1.46 15.65 23.35
CA PHE A 28 -1.70 15.14 22.00
C PHE A 28 -1.75 13.60 21.88
N TYR A 29 -2.12 12.88 22.96
CA TYR A 29 -2.31 11.42 22.91
C TYR A 29 -3.36 10.98 21.89
N ASP A 30 -4.26 11.89 21.49
CA ASP A 30 -5.23 11.71 20.42
C ASP A 30 -4.56 11.37 19.08
N LEU A 31 -3.36 11.91 18.80
CA LEU A 31 -2.61 11.63 17.57
C LEU A 31 -2.00 10.23 17.59
N ASP A 32 -1.43 9.82 18.72
CA ASP A 32 -0.85 8.48 18.87
C ASP A 32 -1.98 7.41 18.84
N ALA A 33 -3.12 7.70 19.46
CA ALA A 33 -4.31 6.86 19.39
C ALA A 33 -4.82 6.73 17.95
N MET A 34 -4.87 7.84 17.19
CA MET A 34 -5.25 7.83 15.78
C MET A 34 -4.31 6.95 14.96
N GLU A 35 -2.99 7.06 15.13
CA GLU A 35 -2.02 6.23 14.40
C GLU A 35 -2.21 4.74 14.69
N HIS A 36 -2.40 4.37 15.97
CA HIS A 36 -2.70 3.00 16.36
C HIS A 36 -4.02 2.48 15.75
N LEU A 37 -5.09 3.28 15.78
CA LEU A 37 -6.37 2.91 15.19
C LEU A 37 -6.29 2.79 13.66
N GLN A 38 -5.52 3.67 13.01
CA GLN A 38 -5.35 3.66 11.56
C GLN A 38 -4.58 2.40 11.11
N ALA A 39 -3.52 2.03 11.82
CA ALA A 39 -2.80 0.78 11.57
C ALA A 39 -3.73 -0.43 11.75
N PHE A 40 -4.52 -0.45 12.82
CA PHE A 40 -5.45 -1.53 13.10
C PHE A 40 -6.53 -1.69 12.02
N ILE A 41 -7.15 -0.59 11.59
CA ILE A 41 -8.15 -0.61 10.51
C ILE A 41 -7.51 -1.04 9.19
N GLY A 42 -6.32 -0.53 8.87
CA GLY A 42 -5.59 -0.92 7.66
C GLY A 42 -5.29 -2.43 7.59
N ASP A 43 -4.91 -3.05 8.71
CA ASP A 43 -4.72 -4.50 8.78
C ASP A 43 -6.02 -5.29 8.62
N CYS A 44 -7.14 -4.75 9.13
CA CYS A 44 -8.46 -5.36 8.98
C CYS A 44 -8.97 -5.27 7.54
N ASP A 45 -8.78 -4.13 6.89
CA ASP A 45 -9.22 -3.91 5.51
C ASP A 45 -8.40 -4.79 4.55
N ARG A 46 -7.08 -4.87 4.72
CA ARG A 46 -6.23 -5.81 3.96
C ARG A 46 -6.67 -7.26 4.10
N ARG A 47 -7.03 -7.69 5.31
CA ARG A 47 -7.57 -9.04 5.55
C ARG A 47 -8.93 -9.23 4.90
N THR A 48 -9.78 -8.21 4.91
CA THR A 48 -11.10 -8.22 4.26
C THR A 48 -10.95 -8.35 2.75
N GLU A 49 -10.04 -7.59 2.14
CA GLU A 49 -9.71 -7.68 0.72
C GLU A 49 -9.14 -9.06 0.37
N SER A 50 -8.19 -9.57 1.14
CA SER A 50 -7.63 -10.90 0.94
C SER A 50 -8.69 -12.00 1.04
N ALA A 51 -9.63 -11.88 1.97
CA ALA A 51 -10.75 -12.82 2.12
C ALA A 51 -11.75 -12.72 0.96
N LYS A 52 -12.05 -11.50 0.50
CA LYS A 52 -12.87 -11.27 -0.70
C LYS A 52 -12.20 -11.85 -1.95
N GLN A 53 -10.90 -11.64 -2.12
CA GLN A 53 -10.12 -12.17 -3.23
C GLN A 53 -10.11 -13.71 -3.22
N ARG A 54 -9.86 -14.35 -2.08
CA ARG A 54 -9.93 -15.83 -1.98
C ARG A 54 -11.31 -16.38 -2.33
N LEU A 55 -12.38 -15.69 -1.92
CA LEU A 55 -13.74 -16.10 -2.31
C LEU A 55 -13.98 -15.91 -3.81
N ALA A 56 -13.49 -14.80 -4.38
CA ALA A 56 -13.61 -14.55 -5.82
C ALA A 56 -12.81 -15.59 -6.62
N GLU A 57 -11.56 -15.87 -6.26
CA GLU A 57 -10.70 -16.86 -6.91
C GLU A 57 -11.33 -18.26 -6.86
N THR A 58 -11.81 -18.69 -5.69
CA THR A 58 -12.52 -19.98 -5.58
C THR A 58 -13.80 -19.99 -6.42
N GLN A 59 -14.59 -18.91 -6.42
CA GLN A 59 -15.78 -18.80 -7.27
C GLN A 59 -15.42 -18.87 -8.76
N GLU A 60 -14.38 -18.17 -9.20
CA GLU A 60 -13.92 -18.14 -10.59
C GLU A 60 -13.37 -19.50 -11.04
N GLU A 61 -12.48 -20.12 -10.27
CA GLU A 61 -11.92 -21.46 -10.54
C GLU A 61 -13.04 -22.50 -10.68
N LEU A 62 -14.02 -22.47 -9.77
CA LEU A 62 -15.17 -23.36 -9.81
C LEU A 62 -16.07 -23.08 -11.00
N THR A 63 -16.36 -21.82 -11.33
CA THR A 63 -17.16 -21.50 -12.52
C THR A 63 -16.44 -21.86 -13.83
N ALA A 64 -15.12 -21.73 -13.90
CA ALA A 64 -14.33 -22.08 -15.07
C ALA A 64 -14.28 -23.60 -15.27
N GLU A 65 -13.99 -24.38 -14.22
CA GLU A 65 -14.01 -25.84 -14.32
C GLU A 65 -15.39 -26.40 -14.65
N VAL A 66 -16.44 -25.84 -14.03
CA VAL A 66 -17.83 -26.21 -14.30
C VAL A 66 -18.22 -25.80 -15.72
N ALA A 67 -17.81 -24.64 -16.21
CA ALA A 67 -18.08 -24.21 -17.59
C ALA A 67 -17.38 -25.11 -18.61
N VAL A 68 -16.11 -25.49 -18.40
CA VAL A 68 -15.38 -26.40 -19.30
C VAL A 68 -16.04 -27.77 -19.38
N LYS A 69 -16.44 -28.34 -18.23
CA LYS A 69 -17.11 -29.65 -18.18
C LYS A 69 -18.56 -29.59 -18.68
N ALA A 70 -19.26 -28.46 -18.49
CA ALA A 70 -20.57 -28.26 -19.11
C ALA A 70 -20.44 -28.14 -20.64
N ASN A 71 -19.45 -27.41 -21.13
CA ASN A 71 -19.18 -27.27 -22.55
C ASN A 71 -18.83 -28.60 -23.20
N SER A 72 -18.04 -29.47 -22.57
CA SER A 72 -17.75 -30.80 -23.11
C SER A 72 -18.99 -31.69 -23.23
N VAL A 73 -19.91 -31.63 -22.26
CA VAL A 73 -21.21 -32.32 -22.33
C VAL A 73 -22.07 -31.75 -23.46
N HIS A 74 -22.07 -30.43 -23.66
CA HIS A 74 -22.79 -29.78 -24.75
C HIS A 74 -22.22 -30.13 -26.13
N GLU A 75 -20.89 -30.13 -26.30
CA GLU A 75 -20.22 -30.52 -27.55
C GLU A 75 -20.51 -31.99 -27.91
N LEU A 76 -20.44 -32.90 -26.93
CA LEU A 76 -20.81 -34.30 -27.15
C LEU A 76 -22.29 -34.44 -27.52
N ALA A 77 -23.18 -33.65 -26.91
CA ALA A 77 -24.59 -33.65 -27.27
C ALA A 77 -24.83 -33.14 -28.70
N GLU A 78 -24.10 -32.11 -29.13
CA GLU A 78 -24.17 -31.60 -30.50
C GLU A 78 -23.66 -32.62 -31.53
N GLN A 79 -22.53 -33.28 -31.25
CA GLN A 79 -21.98 -34.34 -32.10
C GLN A 79 -22.93 -35.54 -32.22
N ILE A 80 -23.58 -35.93 -31.12
CA ILE A 80 -24.63 -36.96 -31.12
C ILE A 80 -25.79 -36.51 -32.02
N GLY A 81 -26.25 -35.27 -31.91
CA GLY A 81 -27.32 -34.72 -32.74
C GLY A 81 -26.97 -34.71 -34.23
N GLN A 82 -25.75 -34.30 -34.59
CA GLN A 82 -25.28 -34.29 -35.97
C GLN A 82 -25.16 -35.69 -36.57
N LYS A 83 -24.65 -36.68 -35.80
CA LYS A 83 -24.54 -38.06 -36.26
C LYS A 83 -25.88 -38.77 -36.34
N LEU A 84 -26.80 -38.49 -35.42
CA LEU A 84 -28.19 -39.00 -35.49
C LEU A 84 -28.89 -38.50 -36.75
N ALA A 85 -28.81 -37.20 -37.05
CA ALA A 85 -29.40 -36.65 -38.27
C ALA A 85 -28.84 -37.29 -39.55
N LYS A 86 -27.52 -37.57 -39.59
CA LYS A 86 -26.90 -38.29 -40.72
C LYS A 86 -27.33 -39.76 -40.80
N ALA A 87 -27.47 -40.43 -39.66
CA ALA A 87 -27.95 -41.82 -39.60
C ALA A 87 -29.41 -41.94 -40.07
N GLU A 88 -30.25 -40.96 -39.75
CA GLU A 88 -31.64 -40.85 -40.22
C GLU A 88 -31.68 -40.65 -41.74
N GLN A 89 -30.90 -39.71 -42.29
CA GLN A 89 -30.82 -39.47 -43.74
C GLN A 89 -30.40 -40.71 -44.53
N LEU A 90 -29.34 -41.40 -44.10
CA LEU A 90 -28.88 -42.63 -44.76
C LEU A 90 -29.89 -43.79 -44.61
N GLY A 91 -30.68 -43.78 -43.53
CA GLY A 91 -31.80 -44.69 -43.33
C GLY A 91 -32.93 -44.45 -44.34
N GLU A 92 -33.26 -43.19 -44.63
CA GLU A 92 -34.25 -42.82 -45.65
C GLU A 92 -33.79 -43.17 -47.07
N GLU A 93 -32.49 -43.03 -47.37
CA GLU A 93 -31.89 -43.41 -48.65
C GLU A 93 -31.78 -44.94 -48.85
N GLY A 94 -32.05 -45.74 -47.80
CA GLY A 94 -32.08 -47.19 -47.86
C GLY A 94 -30.71 -47.87 -47.61
N PHE A 95 -29.68 -47.11 -47.20
CA PHE A 95 -28.37 -47.63 -46.82
C PHE A 95 -28.36 -48.13 -45.37
N VAL A 96 -29.07 -49.23 -45.13
CA VAL A 96 -29.31 -49.76 -43.77
C VAL A 96 -28.01 -50.16 -43.07
N ASP A 97 -27.06 -50.79 -43.78
CA ASP A 97 -25.79 -51.25 -43.19
C ASP A 97 -24.89 -50.09 -42.75
N GLU A 98 -24.92 -48.95 -43.44
CA GLU A 98 -24.14 -47.76 -43.10
C GLU A 98 -24.80 -46.95 -41.98
N SER A 99 -26.13 -46.88 -41.98
CA SER A 99 -26.92 -46.30 -40.88
C SER A 99 -26.70 -47.05 -39.56
N MET A 100 -26.66 -48.39 -39.58
CA MET A 100 -26.37 -49.18 -38.37
C MET A 100 -24.98 -48.90 -37.78
N LYS A 101 -23.95 -48.74 -38.61
CA LYS A 101 -22.60 -48.38 -38.14
C LYS A 101 -22.56 -47.00 -37.49
N LEU A 102 -23.25 -46.02 -38.08
CA LEU A 102 -23.36 -44.68 -37.48
C LEU A 102 -24.14 -44.69 -36.16
N MET A 103 -25.15 -45.56 -36.04
CA MET A 103 -25.90 -45.75 -34.79
C MET A 103 -25.04 -46.38 -33.69
N GLU A 104 -24.18 -47.35 -34.02
CA GLU A 104 -23.19 -47.88 -33.06
C GLU A 104 -22.24 -46.79 -32.57
N GLU A 105 -21.73 -45.93 -33.47
CA GLU A 105 -20.90 -44.79 -33.09
C GLU A 105 -21.65 -43.76 -32.20
N VAL A 106 -22.94 -43.55 -32.45
CA VAL A 106 -23.80 -42.70 -31.61
C VAL A 106 -23.96 -43.30 -30.22
N ASP A 107 -24.13 -44.61 -30.10
CA ASP A 107 -24.26 -45.28 -28.80
C ASP A 107 -22.94 -45.25 -28.00
N GLU A 108 -21.79 -45.33 -28.66
CA GLU A 108 -20.49 -45.06 -28.03
C GLU A 108 -20.38 -43.61 -27.53
N LEU A 109 -20.80 -42.63 -28.33
CA LEU A 109 -20.82 -41.22 -27.93
C LEU A 109 -21.80 -40.97 -26.78
N ARG A 110 -22.93 -41.67 -26.72
CA ARG A 110 -23.89 -41.60 -25.60
C ARG A 110 -23.28 -42.13 -24.31
N LYS A 111 -22.50 -43.22 -24.35
CA LYS A 111 -21.75 -43.71 -23.18
C LYS A 111 -20.75 -42.68 -22.69
N LYS A 112 -19.96 -42.10 -23.60
CA LYS A 112 -19.00 -41.03 -23.29
C LYS A 112 -19.68 -39.77 -22.72
N LYS A 113 -20.86 -39.41 -23.25
CA LYS A 113 -21.68 -38.31 -22.69
C LYS A 113 -22.10 -38.62 -21.26
N LEU A 114 -22.54 -39.84 -20.98
CA LEU A 114 -23.02 -40.24 -19.67
C LEU A 114 -21.87 -40.28 -18.64
N GLU A 115 -20.68 -40.70 -19.05
CA GLU A 115 -19.43 -40.60 -18.28
C GLU A 115 -19.06 -39.14 -18.01
N ALA A 116 -19.03 -38.29 -19.04
CA ALA A 116 -18.76 -36.85 -18.89
C ALA A 116 -19.79 -36.13 -18.01
N GLU A 117 -21.07 -36.54 -18.07
CA GLU A 117 -22.13 -35.99 -17.21
C GLU A 117 -22.00 -36.46 -15.76
N GLN A 118 -21.56 -37.70 -15.53
CA GLN A 118 -21.22 -38.18 -14.20
C GLN A 118 -19.99 -37.46 -13.64
N GLU A 119 -18.95 -37.26 -14.44
CA GLU A 119 -17.78 -36.46 -14.06
C GLU A 119 -18.17 -35.02 -13.76
N TYR A 120 -19.04 -34.41 -14.56
CA TYR A 120 -19.60 -33.08 -14.31
C TYR A 120 -20.31 -33.02 -12.95
N ARG A 121 -21.23 -33.95 -12.67
CA ARG A 121 -21.93 -34.00 -11.38
C ARG A 121 -20.99 -34.26 -10.20
N ASN A 122 -20.03 -35.17 -10.36
CA ASN A 122 -19.08 -35.51 -9.31
C ASN A 122 -18.07 -34.39 -9.06
N SER A 123 -17.75 -33.61 -10.09
CA SER A 123 -16.89 -32.43 -9.99
C SER A 123 -17.58 -31.20 -9.44
N MET A 124 -18.88 -31.27 -9.16
CA MET A 124 -19.64 -30.29 -8.40
C MET A 124 -19.82 -30.78 -6.96
N PRO A 125 -18.75 -30.79 -6.11
CA PRO A 125 -18.92 -31.16 -4.72
C PRO A 125 -19.81 -30.14 -4.00
N ALA A 126 -20.79 -30.63 -3.26
CA ALA A 126 -21.71 -29.81 -2.47
C ALA A 126 -21.01 -28.85 -1.49
N SER A 127 -19.78 -29.18 -1.07
CA SER A 127 -18.92 -28.35 -0.21
C SER A 127 -18.44 -27.06 -0.90
N SER A 128 -18.12 -27.13 -2.20
CA SER A 128 -17.75 -25.93 -2.98
C SER A 128 -18.96 -25.01 -3.20
N TYR A 129 -20.12 -25.59 -3.47
CA TYR A 129 -21.38 -24.83 -3.60
C TYR A 129 -21.76 -24.09 -2.31
N GLN A 130 -21.36 -24.61 -1.14
CA GLN A 130 -21.53 -23.91 0.13
C GLN A 130 -20.60 -22.68 0.25
N GLN A 131 -19.39 -22.73 -0.32
CA GLN A 131 -18.46 -21.59 -0.33
C GLN A 131 -18.91 -20.47 -1.27
N GLN A 132 -19.57 -20.80 -2.39
CA GLN A 132 -20.17 -19.81 -3.30
C GLN A 132 -21.32 -19.00 -2.65
N LYS A 133 -21.92 -19.52 -1.58
CA LYS A 133 -23.02 -18.87 -0.86
C LYS A 133 -22.55 -17.94 0.26
N LEU A 134 -21.24 -17.79 0.45
CA LEU A 134 -20.67 -16.95 1.49
C LEU A 134 -20.29 -15.58 0.94
N ARG A 135 -20.54 -14.55 1.73
CA ARG A 135 -20.14 -13.16 1.54
C ARG A 135 -19.31 -12.73 2.74
N VAL A 136 -18.26 -11.96 2.53
CA VAL A 136 -17.49 -11.36 3.63
C VAL A 136 -18.15 -10.06 4.08
N CYS A 137 -18.33 -9.89 5.39
CA CYS A 137 -18.75 -8.64 5.99
C CYS A 137 -17.62 -7.60 5.94
N GLU A 138 -17.93 -6.39 5.50
CA GLU A 138 -16.95 -5.32 5.26
C GLU A 138 -16.46 -4.63 6.54
N VAL A 139 -17.12 -4.89 7.66
CA VAL A 139 -16.83 -4.26 8.96
C VAL A 139 -15.97 -5.15 9.83
N CYS A 140 -16.30 -6.45 9.91
CA CYS A 140 -15.66 -7.38 10.85
C CYS A 140 -15.03 -8.60 10.16
N SER A 141 -14.91 -8.58 8.82
CA SER A 141 -14.19 -9.57 8.01
C SER A 141 -14.65 -11.02 8.15
N ALA A 142 -15.84 -11.25 8.73
CA ALA A 142 -16.40 -12.58 8.92
C ALA A 142 -17.16 -13.03 7.66
N TYR A 143 -17.23 -14.34 7.44
CA TYR A 143 -18.05 -14.94 6.39
C TYR A 143 -19.51 -15.06 6.84
N LEU A 144 -20.44 -14.58 6.02
CA LEU A 144 -21.88 -14.65 6.21
C LEU A 144 -22.51 -15.38 5.03
N GLY A 145 -23.51 -16.22 5.26
CA GLY A 145 -24.29 -16.81 4.18
C GLY A 145 -25.24 -15.79 3.56
N ILE A 146 -25.33 -15.75 2.22
CA ILE A 146 -26.29 -14.90 1.49
C ILE A 146 -27.74 -15.31 1.83
N HIS A 147 -27.96 -16.58 2.16
CA HIS A 147 -29.27 -17.15 2.48
C HIS A 147 -29.46 -17.39 3.98
N ASP A 148 -28.62 -16.77 4.82
CA ASP A 148 -28.83 -16.85 6.26
C ASP A 148 -30.09 -16.08 6.66
N ASN A 149 -30.83 -16.61 7.62
CA ASN A 149 -32.03 -15.99 8.17
C ASN A 149 -31.69 -14.64 8.81
N ASP A 150 -32.55 -13.63 8.63
CA ASP A 150 -32.44 -12.29 9.23
C ASP A 150 -32.15 -12.31 10.73
N ARG A 151 -32.65 -13.32 11.46
CA ARG A 151 -32.33 -13.50 12.89
C ARG A 151 -30.83 -13.73 13.12
N ARG A 152 -30.18 -14.53 12.29
CA ARG A 152 -28.73 -14.81 12.38
C ARG A 152 -27.90 -13.61 11.93
N LEU A 153 -28.39 -12.87 10.94
CA LEU A 153 -27.79 -11.59 10.53
C LEU A 153 -27.85 -10.57 11.67
N ALA A 154 -28.99 -10.48 12.37
CA ALA A 154 -29.14 -9.61 13.54
C ALA A 154 -28.15 -9.97 14.66
N ASP A 155 -27.95 -11.26 14.94
CA ASP A 155 -26.95 -11.71 15.94
C ASP A 155 -25.51 -11.34 15.52
N HIS A 156 -25.23 -11.35 14.22
CA HIS A 156 -23.95 -10.89 13.68
C HIS A 156 -23.75 -9.38 13.86
N PHE A 157 -24.73 -8.56 13.43
CA PHE A 157 -24.67 -7.11 13.51
C PHE A 157 -24.73 -6.59 14.95
N GLY A 158 -25.46 -7.28 15.82
CA GLY A 158 -25.52 -7.03 17.26
C GLY A 158 -24.32 -7.59 18.04
N GLY A 159 -23.41 -8.29 17.37
CA GLY A 159 -22.22 -8.87 17.98
C GLY A 159 -21.23 -7.81 18.48
N LYS A 160 -20.53 -8.12 19.58
CA LYS A 160 -19.51 -7.24 20.18
C LYS A 160 -18.39 -6.88 19.20
N LEU A 161 -18.01 -7.82 18.32
CA LEU A 161 -17.00 -7.59 17.30
C LEU A 161 -17.47 -6.55 16.28
N HIS A 162 -18.66 -6.75 15.70
CA HIS A 162 -19.19 -5.85 14.67
C HIS A 162 -19.40 -4.43 15.22
N LEU A 163 -20.06 -4.31 16.38
CA LEU A 163 -20.27 -3.02 17.04
C LEU A 163 -18.95 -2.35 17.48
N GLY A 164 -17.95 -3.14 17.87
CA GLY A 164 -16.62 -2.64 18.21
C GLY A 164 -15.93 -2.00 17.01
N PHE A 165 -15.97 -2.66 15.85
CA PHE A 165 -15.41 -2.13 14.61
C PHE A 165 -16.11 -0.87 14.10
N ILE A 166 -17.45 -0.79 14.22
CA ILE A 166 -18.19 0.43 13.90
C ILE A 166 -17.69 1.59 14.77
N LYS A 167 -17.64 1.39 16.10
CA LYS A 167 -17.16 2.42 17.03
C LYS A 167 -15.72 2.84 16.75
N ILE A 168 -14.85 1.91 16.39
CA ILE A 168 -13.45 2.20 16.03
C ILE A 168 -13.38 3.05 14.76
N ARG A 169 -14.14 2.71 13.72
CA ARG A 169 -14.22 3.48 12.46
C ARG A 169 -14.79 4.87 12.67
N GLU A 170 -15.86 4.99 13.46
CA GLU A 170 -16.44 6.29 13.84
C GLU A 170 -15.43 7.14 14.62
N LYS A 171 -14.74 6.55 15.61
CA LYS A 171 -13.72 7.25 16.40
C LYS A 171 -12.54 7.69 15.55
N LEU A 172 -12.11 6.87 14.59
CA LEU A 172 -11.07 7.27 13.65
C LEU A 172 -11.52 8.46 12.79
N ALA A 173 -12.74 8.43 12.24
CA ALA A 173 -13.28 9.54 11.45
C ALA A 173 -13.44 10.84 12.27
N GLU A 174 -13.80 10.75 13.56
CA GLU A 174 -13.81 11.89 14.48
C GLU A 174 -12.39 12.44 14.71
N LEU A 175 -11.42 11.55 14.94
CA LEU A 175 -10.04 11.92 15.19
C LEU A 175 -9.38 12.52 13.95
N GLU A 176 -9.61 11.99 12.75
CA GLU A 176 -9.06 12.52 11.50
C GLU A 176 -9.48 13.98 11.25
N LYS A 177 -10.76 14.31 11.49
CA LYS A 177 -11.27 15.69 11.35
C LYS A 177 -10.60 16.66 12.32
N ASN A 178 -10.23 16.18 13.50
CA ASN A 178 -9.54 16.98 14.52
C ASN A 178 -8.01 16.92 14.39
N ALA A 179 -7.49 15.88 13.73
CA ALA A 179 -6.06 15.61 13.62
C ALA A 179 -5.35 16.64 12.77
N GLU A 180 -5.97 17.18 11.71
CA GLU A 180 -5.34 18.25 10.92
C GLU A 180 -5.12 19.51 11.76
N LYS A 181 -6.13 19.90 12.54
CA LYS A 181 -6.05 21.05 13.46
C LYS A 181 -5.05 20.82 14.58
N ARG A 182 -5.10 19.66 15.23
CA ARG A 182 -4.18 19.27 16.32
C ARG A 182 -2.74 19.08 15.82
N LYS A 183 -2.52 18.59 14.60
CA LYS A 183 -1.19 18.50 13.96
C LYS A 183 -0.63 19.89 13.67
N GLU A 184 -1.47 20.83 13.21
CA GLU A 184 -1.07 22.21 13.02
C GLU A 184 -0.72 22.90 14.35
N GLU A 185 -1.50 22.66 15.40
CA GLU A 185 -1.23 23.14 16.77
C GLU A 185 0.07 22.57 17.33
N LYS A 186 0.34 21.27 17.17
CA LYS A 186 1.62 20.65 17.54
C LYS A 186 2.79 21.28 16.78
N ARG A 187 2.63 21.58 15.49
CA ARG A 187 3.66 22.25 14.66
C ARG A 187 3.90 23.70 15.10
N LYS A 188 2.87 24.41 15.54
CA LYS A 188 2.98 25.77 16.11
C LYS A 188 3.66 25.75 17.47
N ALA A 189 3.27 24.84 18.36
CA ALA A 189 3.87 24.67 19.69
C ALA A 189 5.35 24.23 19.65
N GLY A 190 5.77 23.49 18.61
CA GLY A 190 7.18 23.14 18.39
C GLY A 190 8.06 24.35 18.01
N LYS A 191 7.54 25.28 17.20
CA LYS A 191 8.29 26.46 16.74
C LYS A 191 8.60 27.47 17.84
N ASP A 192 7.82 27.51 18.92
CA ASP A 192 8.09 28.40 20.05
C ASP A 192 9.29 27.93 20.89
N ARG A 193 9.63 26.63 20.88
CA ARG A 193 10.79 26.10 21.62
C ARG A 193 12.12 26.35 20.92
N ASP A 194 12.16 26.24 19.59
CA ASP A 194 13.39 26.48 18.82
C ASP A 194 13.79 27.97 18.82
N ARG A 195 12.82 28.89 18.99
CA ARG A 195 13.09 30.34 18.99
C ARG A 195 13.78 30.86 20.27
N ASP A 196 13.67 30.14 21.38
CA ASP A 196 14.34 30.50 22.63
C ASP A 196 15.79 29.97 22.71
N ASP A 197 16.08 28.82 22.08
CA ASP A 197 17.43 28.22 22.09
C ASP A 197 18.42 28.99 21.21
N ASP A 198 17.98 29.42 20.00
CA ASP A 198 18.77 30.28 19.10
C ASP A 198 19.12 31.64 19.73
N ARG A 199 18.30 32.13 20.68
CA ARG A 199 18.50 33.42 21.34
C ARG A 199 19.56 33.37 22.45
N TYR A 200 19.80 32.20 23.02
CA TYR A 200 20.79 32.00 24.09
C TYR A 200 22.17 31.65 23.53
N GLU A 201 22.25 30.85 22.46
CA GLU A 201 23.53 30.49 21.82
C GLU A 201 24.13 31.63 20.97
N GLY A 202 23.30 32.43 20.30
CA GLY A 202 23.74 33.57 19.49
C GLY A 202 24.38 34.74 20.27
N ARG A 203 24.13 34.85 21.58
CA ARG A 203 24.79 35.86 22.44
C ARG A 203 26.19 35.45 22.89
N ARG A 204 26.42 34.16 23.15
CA ARG A 204 27.72 33.67 23.62
C ARG A 204 28.80 33.71 22.54
N TYR A 205 28.43 33.51 21.27
CA TYR A 205 29.37 33.57 20.15
C TYR A 205 29.71 35.01 19.71
N ARG A 206 28.86 35.99 20.04
CA ARG A 206 29.07 37.40 19.66
C ARG A 206 29.94 38.18 20.63
N GLU A 207 30.05 37.73 21.88
CA GLU A 207 30.83 38.41 22.93
C GLU A 207 32.31 37.97 22.97
N GLN A 208 32.65 36.82 22.34
CA GLN A 208 34.03 36.34 22.24
C GLN A 208 34.75 36.76 20.94
N TYR A 209 34.05 37.41 20.00
CA TYR A 209 34.64 37.94 18.76
C TYR A 209 34.68 39.48 18.76
N VAL A 210 35.22 40.05 19.84
CA VAL A 210 35.66 41.45 19.89
C VAL A 210 37.14 41.41 20.28
N GLY A 211 38.04 41.67 19.32
CA GLY A 211 39.40 42.11 19.69
C GLY A 211 40.64 41.47 19.05
N SER A 212 40.61 40.84 17.87
CA SER A 212 41.85 40.38 17.21
C SER A 212 42.24 41.13 15.93
N ARG A 213 41.52 42.20 15.54
CA ARG A 213 41.89 43.02 14.37
C ARG A 213 42.95 44.10 14.67
N GLU A 214 43.39 44.24 15.92
CA GLU A 214 44.47 45.18 16.31
C GLU A 214 45.85 44.53 16.51
N LEU A 215 45.97 43.20 16.57
CA LEU A 215 47.27 42.54 16.80
C LEU A 215 48.07 42.25 15.52
N ASP A 216 47.45 42.32 14.34
CA ASP A 216 48.09 41.89 13.09
C ASP A 216 48.96 42.98 12.40
N ARG A 217 49.04 44.19 13.00
CA ARG A 217 49.99 45.22 12.55
C ARG A 217 51.40 45.05 13.12
N ARG A 218 51.60 44.19 14.12
CA ARG A 218 52.91 44.05 14.81
C ARG A 218 53.75 42.84 14.35
N SER A 219 53.18 41.89 13.61
CA SER A 219 53.87 40.65 13.21
C SER A 219 54.67 40.76 11.89
N ARG A 220 54.56 41.87 11.15
CA ARG A 220 55.22 42.05 9.83
C ARG A 220 56.70 42.46 9.88
N ARG A 221 57.47 42.13 10.93
CA ARG A 221 58.88 42.58 11.02
C ARG A 221 59.98 41.53 11.02
N HIS A 222 59.73 40.23 11.11
CA HIS A 222 60.86 39.28 11.14
C HIS A 222 60.55 37.92 10.51
N ARG A 223 60.73 37.76 9.19
CA ARG A 223 61.30 36.51 8.62
C ARG A 223 61.70 36.65 7.14
N SER A 224 62.89 37.17 6.93
CA SER A 224 63.67 36.98 5.71
C SER A 224 64.93 36.20 6.05
N LYS A 225 64.95 34.87 5.83
CA LYS A 225 66.19 34.12 5.54
C LYS A 225 65.95 32.65 5.10
N SER A 226 66.39 32.38 3.86
CA SER A 226 67.01 31.16 3.29
C SER A 226 66.22 29.84 3.27
N LYS A 227 65.93 29.23 2.10
CA LYS A 227 66.83 28.42 1.23
C LYS A 227 67.65 27.38 2.03
N ASP A 228 67.35 26.08 1.92
CA ASP A 228 67.96 25.15 0.94
C ASP A 228 67.69 23.66 1.29
N ARG A 229 67.74 22.82 0.23
CA ARG A 229 68.15 21.40 0.15
C ARG A 229 67.23 20.22 0.52
N LYS A 230 66.92 19.45 -0.56
CA LYS A 230 67.17 18.00 -0.79
C LYS A 230 66.38 16.97 0.02
N GLU A 231 66.08 15.76 -0.44
CA GLU A 231 66.01 15.02 -1.72
C GLU A 231 65.53 13.60 -1.32
N ARG A 232 64.81 12.90 -2.21
CA ARG A 232 64.72 11.41 -2.32
C ARG A 232 63.94 10.64 -1.22
N GLU A 233 63.19 9.57 -1.49
CA GLU A 233 63.08 8.69 -2.66
C GLU A 233 61.83 7.76 -2.52
N ARG A 234 61.28 7.32 -3.68
CA ARG A 234 60.65 6.01 -3.98
C ARG A 234 59.31 5.67 -3.27
N GLU A 235 58.26 5.15 -3.93
CA GLU A 235 58.23 4.15 -5.00
C GLU A 235 56.92 4.19 -5.83
N SER A 236 57.08 3.89 -7.12
CA SER A 236 56.14 3.44 -8.17
C SER A 236 54.83 2.74 -7.75
N ARG A 237 53.70 2.79 -8.48
CA ARG A 237 53.48 2.18 -9.81
C ARG A 237 52.19 2.65 -10.52
N LYS A 238 52.38 3.17 -11.74
CA LYS A 238 51.65 3.01 -13.03
C LYS A 238 50.18 2.53 -13.05
N SER A 239 49.32 3.30 -13.73
CA SER A 239 48.58 2.80 -14.91
C SER A 239 48.03 3.95 -15.76
N ASN A 240 48.53 4.05 -16.99
CA ASN A 240 48.10 5.02 -18.00
C ASN A 240 46.93 4.44 -18.81
N ARG A 241 45.86 5.22 -19.01
CA ARG A 241 45.00 5.03 -20.17
C ARG A 241 44.61 6.39 -20.75
N SER A 242 45.28 6.73 -21.83
CA SER A 242 45.07 7.89 -22.68
C SER A 242 43.84 7.69 -23.56
N ARG A 243 42.98 8.72 -23.65
CA ARG A 243 42.22 8.97 -24.88
C ARG A 243 42.01 10.47 -25.06
N SER A 244 42.69 10.99 -26.05
CA SER A 244 42.68 12.36 -26.54
C SER A 244 41.43 12.62 -27.39
N ARG A 245 40.82 13.80 -27.24
CA ARG A 245 40.18 14.52 -28.35
C ARG A 245 40.19 16.02 -28.05
N SER A 246 40.74 16.76 -29.01
CA SER A 246 40.99 18.19 -29.00
C SER A 246 39.86 18.98 -29.64
N ARG A 247 39.93 20.32 -29.48
CA ARG A 247 39.23 21.42 -30.21
C ARG A 247 37.87 21.82 -29.64
N ASP A 248 37.49 23.08 -29.50
CA ASP A 248 38.15 24.35 -29.82
C ASP A 248 37.50 25.51 -29.03
N ARG A 249 38.17 26.65 -29.10
CA ARG A 249 37.89 27.95 -28.46
C ARG A 249 36.50 28.52 -28.77
N ARG A 250 35.92 29.27 -27.82
CA ARG A 250 35.46 30.67 -28.07
C ARG A 250 35.14 31.44 -26.80
N SER A 251 35.92 32.50 -26.62
CA SER A 251 35.75 33.61 -25.71
C SER A 251 34.59 34.50 -26.19
N HIS A 252 33.70 34.91 -25.29
CA HIS A 252 33.11 36.25 -25.42
C HIS A 252 32.89 36.91 -24.07
N SER A 253 33.36 38.14 -24.06
CA SER A 253 33.49 39.10 -22.99
C SER A 253 32.24 39.96 -22.85
N ARG A 254 31.95 40.35 -21.59
CA ARG A 254 31.41 41.63 -21.12
C ARG A 254 30.01 42.04 -21.63
N HIS A 255 29.12 42.36 -20.70
CA HIS A 255 28.76 43.77 -20.44
C HIS A 255 28.08 43.94 -19.08
N SER A 256 28.67 44.86 -18.31
CA SER A 256 28.08 45.57 -17.19
C SER A 256 26.97 46.50 -17.67
N SER A 257 25.86 46.57 -16.95
CA SER A 257 25.12 47.83 -16.85
C SER A 257 24.66 48.05 -15.40
N SER A 258 25.25 49.11 -14.85
CA SER A 258 24.87 49.77 -13.61
C SER A 258 23.55 50.51 -13.85
N SER A 259 22.63 50.47 -12.88
CA SER A 259 21.66 51.53 -12.72
C SER A 259 21.43 51.77 -11.23
N GLU A 260 22.29 52.60 -10.66
CA GLU A 260 21.94 53.43 -9.53
C GLU A 260 20.91 54.47 -10.00
N LYS A 261 19.77 54.57 -9.30
CA LYS A 261 19.09 55.86 -9.13
C LYS A 261 18.73 56.04 -7.67
N ARG A 262 19.33 57.09 -7.11
CA ARG A 262 19.16 57.59 -5.76
C ARG A 262 17.89 58.43 -5.66
N ARG A 263 17.27 58.33 -4.48
CA ARG A 263 16.68 59.37 -3.60
C ARG A 263 15.70 60.37 -4.20
N ASP A 264 14.58 60.55 -3.51
CA ASP A 264 14.35 61.80 -2.75
C ASP A 264 13.39 61.60 -1.56
N ARG A 265 13.61 62.41 -0.53
CA ARG A 265 12.76 62.70 0.65
C ARG A 265 11.55 63.54 0.18
N ASP A 266 10.41 63.66 0.86
CA ASP A 266 10.10 64.28 2.17
C ASP A 266 8.65 63.82 2.55
N ARG A 267 8.33 63.48 3.80
CA ARG A 267 7.88 64.33 4.94
C ARG A 267 6.53 65.02 4.73
N ASP A 268 5.48 64.42 5.28
CA ASP A 268 4.57 64.98 6.31
C ASP A 268 3.89 63.81 7.05
#